data_AF-A0A7X8UQ74-F1
#
_entry.id   AF-A0A7X8UQ74-F1
#
_cell.length_a   1.000
_cell.length_b   1.000
_cell.length_c   1.000
_cell.angle_alpha   90.00
_cell.angle_beta   90.00
_cell.angle_gamma   90.00
#
_symmetry.space_group_name_H-M   'P 1'
#
loop_
_entity.id
_entity.type
_entity.pdbx_description
1 polymer ?
#
loop_
_entity_poly.entity_id
_entity_poly.type
_entity_poly.pdbx_seq_one_letter_code
_entity_poly.pdbx_strand_id
1 'polypeptide(L)'
;MALSPGTTSRQFSAVSGWLVTVGFSVGMAAWWWPSYQSWGATAGLMILLLAMYMAVKISAGDGTVPGNPVYFPALISVALASCHFAAGLKDETASLLDNMMNVSAIYHIGLFALGVLLVQALAAGAPLARALRFISGAAMIAGGLLSHVIVGQSPAAQAMTPVAVAGAGLCLATASEFFDHAALTARTSITGAAIAALATLSTIGPHVLLFGSATAGAIILLTSILSRGHRLVGLPVGVLCAGVSAWRLARAPGLIPPDLSAFGSGESAFDAFTGADSGLHIISSALGWMGLGIIALAALAAACWIVIASARQKRTSRIIMTCAAAFAASAFLAPGGLFLPSCTLAAATCWAFSAADIRPPRAYGSAAVAVSLGALTLLLGVVSQMGLAIASARAFHLDDGFLHATAGFLSTLAICWVMGVRRFWLGLVAIVVGAALGGVGEWLQSLGNRSPEMRDWANHIFGSALAGLTFILGRGCGLCESHESRHNEKP
;
A
#
# COMPACT_ATOMS: atom_id res chain seq x y z
N MET A 1 -13.58 18.74 21.43
CA MET A 1 -14.66 19.04 20.46
C MET A 1 -13.99 19.35 19.13
N ALA A 2 -14.22 18.54 18.11
CA ALA A 2 -13.82 18.90 16.75
C ALA A 2 -14.77 19.99 16.26
N LEU A 3 -14.22 21.09 15.72
CA LEU A 3 -15.03 22.12 15.07
C LEU A 3 -15.71 21.48 13.85
N SER A 4 -16.96 21.85 13.58
CA SER A 4 -17.62 21.53 12.30
C SER A 4 -16.71 22.02 11.16
N PRO A 5 -16.30 21.15 10.22
CA PRO A 5 -15.40 21.58 9.16
C PRO A 5 -16.06 22.67 8.31
N GLY A 6 -15.35 23.80 8.17
CA GLY A 6 -15.75 24.91 7.33
C GLY A 6 -15.93 24.48 5.86
N THR A 7 -16.54 25.36 5.07
CA THR A 7 -16.84 25.12 3.65
C THR A 7 -15.58 24.76 2.86
N THR A 8 -14.44 25.40 3.15
CA THR A 8 -13.16 25.13 2.49
C THR A 8 -12.63 23.75 2.85
N SER A 9 -12.68 23.36 4.13
CA SER A 9 -12.23 22.01 4.57
C SER A 9 -13.02 20.89 3.89
N ARG A 10 -14.35 21.07 3.75
CA ARG A 10 -15.22 20.11 3.04
C ARG A 10 -14.92 20.04 1.54
N GLN A 11 -14.72 21.19 0.88
CA GLN A 11 -14.34 21.25 -0.53
C GLN A 11 -12.96 20.60 -0.77
N PHE A 12 -11.98 20.90 0.08
CA PHE A 12 -10.64 20.35 -0.03
C PHE A 12 -10.62 18.84 0.19
N SER A 13 -11.42 18.33 1.15
CA SER A 13 -11.59 16.89 1.35
C SER A 13 -12.23 16.20 0.14
N ALA A 14 -13.23 16.83 -0.50
CA ALA A 14 -13.87 16.29 -1.70
C ALA A 14 -12.90 16.26 -2.89
N VAL A 15 -12.17 17.36 -3.13
CA VAL A 15 -11.16 17.47 -4.19
C VAL A 15 -10.05 16.45 -3.97
N SER A 16 -9.55 16.29 -2.74
CA SER A 16 -8.53 15.30 -2.40
C SER A 16 -9.01 13.87 -2.67
N GLY A 17 -10.27 13.56 -2.35
CA GLY A 17 -10.87 12.25 -2.63
C GLY A 17 -10.91 11.91 -4.13
N TRP A 18 -11.26 12.90 -4.96
CA TRP A 18 -11.26 12.74 -6.41
C TRP A 18 -9.84 12.65 -6.99
N LEU A 19 -8.90 13.46 -6.51
CA LEU A 19 -7.52 13.43 -6.96
C LEU A 19 -6.84 12.09 -6.66
N VAL A 20 -7.07 11.51 -5.49
CA VAL A 20 -6.57 10.16 -5.19
C VAL A 20 -7.16 9.14 -6.16
N THR A 21 -8.47 9.20 -6.41
CA THR A 21 -9.13 8.26 -7.29
C THR A 21 -8.61 8.37 -8.72
N VAL A 22 -8.56 9.58 -9.26
CA VAL A 22 -8.04 9.82 -10.61
C VAL A 22 -6.57 9.42 -10.69
N GLY A 23 -5.75 9.82 -9.72
CA GLY A 23 -4.33 9.49 -9.69
C GLY A 23 -4.08 7.98 -9.64
N PHE A 24 -4.77 7.25 -8.76
CA PHE A 24 -4.64 5.81 -8.66
C PHE A 24 -5.18 5.11 -9.91
N SER A 25 -6.31 5.55 -10.45
CA SER A 25 -6.88 4.96 -11.67
C SER A 25 -6.00 5.20 -12.89
N VAL A 26 -5.46 6.41 -13.06
CA VAL A 26 -4.47 6.72 -14.11
C VAL A 26 -3.24 5.85 -13.90
N GLY A 27 -2.74 5.76 -12.66
CA GLY A 27 -1.60 4.93 -12.33
C GLY A 27 -1.82 3.46 -12.69
N MET A 28 -2.96 2.88 -12.31
CA MET A 28 -3.32 1.51 -12.66
C MET A 28 -3.43 1.29 -14.18
N ALA A 29 -3.92 2.29 -14.92
CA ALA A 29 -4.09 2.23 -16.37
C ALA A 29 -2.79 2.50 -17.16
N ALA A 30 -1.82 3.21 -16.57
CA ALA A 30 -0.64 3.73 -17.28
C ALA A 30 0.72 3.25 -16.76
N TRP A 31 0.83 2.78 -15.52
CA TRP A 31 2.11 2.39 -14.88
C TRP A 31 2.31 0.88 -14.77
N TRP A 32 1.81 0.16 -15.77
CA TRP A 32 2.02 -1.29 -15.94
C TRP A 32 3.32 -1.62 -16.69
N TRP A 33 4.12 -0.60 -17.06
CA TRP A 33 5.46 -0.81 -17.61
C TRP A 33 6.51 -0.79 -16.47
N PRO A 34 7.42 -1.77 -16.40
CA PRO A 34 8.46 -1.82 -15.37
C PRO A 34 9.58 -0.82 -15.68
N SER A 35 9.34 0.48 -15.46
CA SER A 35 10.34 1.54 -15.63
C SER A 35 10.53 2.38 -14.39
N TYR A 36 11.72 2.96 -14.24
CA TYR A 36 12.02 3.93 -13.20
C TYR A 36 11.13 5.17 -13.29
N GLN A 37 10.72 5.58 -14.49
CA GLN A 37 9.75 6.66 -14.69
C GLN A 37 8.39 6.31 -14.10
N SER A 38 7.88 5.09 -14.33
CA SER A 38 6.60 4.64 -13.77
C SER A 38 6.66 4.59 -12.23
N TRP A 39 7.78 4.16 -11.66
CA TRP A 39 8.00 4.18 -10.21
C TRP A 39 8.13 5.59 -9.63
N GLY A 40 8.84 6.50 -10.30
CA GLY A 40 8.97 7.89 -9.88
C GLY A 40 7.63 8.64 -9.96
N ALA A 41 6.85 8.41 -11.01
CA ALA A 41 5.50 8.95 -11.15
C ALA A 41 4.57 8.43 -10.04
N THR A 42 4.65 7.14 -9.71
CA THR A 42 3.87 6.53 -8.62
C THR A 42 4.20 7.15 -7.27
N ALA A 43 5.48 7.26 -6.93
CA ALA A 43 5.88 7.87 -5.67
C ALA A 43 5.57 9.36 -5.61
N GLY A 44 5.83 10.10 -6.68
CA GLY A 44 5.47 11.52 -6.78
C GLY A 44 3.97 11.74 -6.53
N LEU A 45 3.12 10.88 -7.11
CA LEU A 45 1.70 10.90 -6.83
C LEU A 45 1.41 10.59 -5.34
N MET A 46 1.96 9.52 -4.77
CA MET A 46 1.71 9.18 -3.36
C MET A 46 2.15 10.30 -2.40
N ILE A 47 3.30 10.91 -2.67
CA ILE A 47 3.86 12.04 -1.90
C ILE A 47 2.91 13.24 -1.95
N LEU A 48 2.46 13.61 -3.15
CA LEU A 48 1.51 14.71 -3.35
C LEU A 48 0.21 14.47 -2.57
N LEU A 49 -0.37 13.28 -2.70
CA LEU A 49 -1.62 12.91 -2.05
C LEU A 49 -1.49 12.87 -0.52
N LEU A 50 -0.35 12.41 0.00
CA LEU A 50 -0.03 12.44 1.42
C LEU A 50 0.08 13.87 1.95
N ALA A 51 0.78 14.74 1.23
CA ALA A 51 0.92 16.15 1.59
C ALA A 51 -0.45 16.84 1.64
N MET A 52 -1.30 16.60 0.64
CA MET A 52 -2.67 17.11 0.62
C MET A 52 -3.50 16.57 1.79
N TYR A 53 -3.44 15.27 2.05
CA TYR A 53 -4.13 14.65 3.18
C TYR A 53 -3.71 15.27 4.52
N MET A 54 -2.40 15.43 4.76
CA MET A 54 -1.90 16.07 5.98
C MET A 54 -2.31 17.54 6.07
N ALA A 55 -2.29 18.29 4.96
CA ALA A 55 -2.75 19.67 4.92
C ALA A 55 -4.23 19.81 5.32
N VAL A 56 -5.10 18.91 4.83
CA VAL A 56 -6.52 18.84 5.25
C VAL A 56 -6.65 18.59 6.75
N LYS A 57 -5.88 17.64 7.26
CA LYS A 57 -5.95 17.27 8.67
C LYS A 57 -5.42 18.37 9.58
N ILE A 58 -4.37 19.07 9.17
CA ILE A 58 -3.82 20.24 9.86
C ILE A 58 -4.84 21.38 9.87
N SER A 59 -5.47 21.70 8.74
CA SER A 59 -6.46 22.78 8.66
C SER A 59 -7.70 22.49 9.51
N ALA A 60 -8.16 21.23 9.50
CA ALA A 60 -9.25 20.77 10.34
C ALA A 60 -8.89 20.66 11.84
N GLY A 61 -7.60 20.71 12.20
CA GLY A 61 -7.16 20.43 13.56
C GLY A 61 -7.47 18.99 14.00
N ASP A 62 -7.42 18.05 13.06
CA ASP A 62 -7.76 16.64 13.27
C ASP A 62 -6.49 15.79 13.31
N GLY A 63 -6.13 15.30 14.50
CA GLY A 63 -4.96 14.44 14.73
C GLY A 63 -5.24 12.94 14.56
N THR A 64 -6.37 12.58 13.95
CA THR A 64 -6.80 11.19 13.86
C THR A 64 -6.49 10.55 12.51
N VAL A 65 -6.11 9.27 12.58
CA VAL A 65 -5.86 8.41 11.43
C VAL A 65 -6.87 7.26 11.42
N PRO A 66 -7.39 6.84 10.25
CA PRO A 66 -8.29 5.69 10.17
C PRO A 66 -7.61 4.42 10.70
N GLY A 67 -8.12 3.88 11.80
CA GLY A 67 -7.49 2.74 12.44
C GLY A 67 -7.84 1.41 11.82
N ASN A 68 -6.81 0.79 11.25
CA ASN A 68 -6.91 -0.52 10.63
C ASN A 68 -5.66 -1.38 10.95
N PRO A 69 -5.78 -2.71 11.09
CA PRO A 69 -4.64 -3.63 11.18
C PRO A 69 -3.60 -3.53 10.03
N VAL A 70 -3.84 -2.73 9.00
CA VAL A 70 -2.89 -2.38 7.93
C VAL A 70 -1.55 -1.82 8.43
N TYR A 71 -1.47 -1.27 9.65
CA TYR A 71 -0.17 -0.89 10.22
C TYR A 71 0.71 -2.11 10.50
N PHE A 72 0.15 -3.32 10.62
CA PHE A 72 0.93 -4.52 10.86
C PHE A 72 1.89 -4.83 9.72
N PRO A 73 1.53 -4.80 8.42
CA PRO A 73 2.50 -4.86 7.34
C PRO A 73 3.66 -3.87 7.49
N ALA A 74 3.38 -2.58 7.72
CA ALA A 74 4.43 -1.57 7.90
C ALA A 74 5.29 -1.82 9.16
N LEU A 75 4.68 -2.22 10.27
CA LEU A 75 5.35 -2.54 11.53
C LEU A 75 6.15 -3.85 11.44
N ILE A 76 5.66 -4.85 10.71
CA ILE A 76 6.35 -6.11 10.41
C ILE A 76 7.57 -5.80 9.56
N SER A 77 7.48 -4.88 8.60
CA SER A 77 8.63 -4.46 7.81
C SER A 77 9.67 -3.71 8.62
N VAL A 78 9.25 -2.81 9.52
CA VAL A 78 10.16 -2.17 10.49
C VAL A 78 10.79 -3.22 11.43
N ALA A 79 10.02 -4.21 11.88
CA ALA A 79 10.51 -5.28 12.74
C ALA A 79 11.48 -6.22 12.00
N LEU A 80 11.16 -6.63 10.77
CA LEU A 80 12.05 -7.43 9.92
C LEU A 80 13.34 -6.65 9.61
N ALA A 81 13.23 -5.36 9.28
CA ALA A 81 14.37 -4.46 9.13
C ALA A 81 15.25 -4.46 10.38
N SER A 82 14.63 -4.32 11.56
CA SER A 82 15.32 -4.29 12.85
C SER A 82 15.98 -5.63 13.20
N CYS A 83 15.34 -6.76 12.86
CA CYS A 83 15.89 -8.09 13.07
C CYS A 83 17.11 -8.38 12.18
N HIS A 84 17.06 -8.00 10.90
CA HIS A 84 18.20 -8.12 9.99
C HIS A 84 19.34 -7.17 10.40
N PHE A 85 19.01 -5.95 10.83
CA PHE A 85 19.98 -5.02 11.41
C PHE A 85 20.72 -5.63 12.62
N ALA A 86 19.99 -6.21 13.57
CA ALA A 86 20.57 -6.83 14.76
C ALA A 86 21.40 -8.10 14.47
N ALA A 87 21.09 -8.84 13.40
CA ALA A 87 21.83 -10.05 13.01
C ALA A 87 23.19 -9.72 12.40
N GLY A 88 23.30 -8.64 11.61
CA GLY A 88 24.55 -8.21 10.98
C GLY A 88 25.61 -7.68 11.96
N LEU A 89 25.21 -7.25 13.16
CA LEU A 89 26.13 -6.78 14.21
C LEU A 89 27.01 -7.89 14.82
N LYS A 90 26.84 -9.15 14.44
CA LYS A 90 27.55 -10.30 15.03
C LYS A 90 28.70 -10.85 14.20
N ASP A 91 28.87 -10.44 12.94
CA ASP A 91 29.91 -10.97 12.04
C ASP A 91 30.91 -9.86 11.65
N GLU A 92 32.14 -9.94 12.17
CA GLU A 92 33.18 -8.91 12.00
C GLU A 92 33.84 -8.89 10.60
N THR A 93 33.56 -9.87 9.74
CA THR A 93 34.13 -9.97 8.37
C THR A 93 33.14 -9.69 7.25
N ALA A 94 31.86 -9.47 7.54
CA ALA A 94 30.95 -8.93 6.54
C ALA A 94 31.29 -7.46 6.32
N SER A 95 31.43 -7.01 5.08
CA SER A 95 31.35 -5.59 4.74
C SER A 95 29.99 -5.10 5.26
N LEU A 96 29.94 -4.62 6.50
CA LEU A 96 28.75 -4.46 7.36
C LEU A 96 27.61 -3.66 6.71
N LEU A 97 27.92 -3.00 5.59
CA LEU A 97 27.11 -2.12 4.76
C LEU A 97 26.76 -2.64 3.34
N ASP A 98 27.33 -3.73 2.81
CA ASP A 98 27.10 -4.09 1.40
C ASP A 98 25.64 -4.48 1.08
N ASN A 99 24.79 -4.76 2.06
CA ASN A 99 23.44 -5.31 1.78
C ASN A 99 22.36 -4.98 2.84
N MET A 100 22.53 -3.98 3.70
CA MET A 100 21.54 -3.71 4.77
C MET A 100 20.30 -2.96 4.25
N MET A 101 19.41 -3.70 3.61
CA MET A 101 18.03 -3.36 3.27
C MET A 101 17.82 -2.50 1.99
N ASN A 102 17.91 -3.06 0.77
CA ASN A 102 17.31 -2.68 -0.52
C ASN A 102 16.26 -1.62 -0.25
N VAL A 103 16.69 -0.37 -0.44
CA VAL A 103 15.83 0.82 -0.50
C VAL A 103 14.57 0.48 -1.27
N SER A 104 14.71 -0.29 -2.34
CA SER A 104 13.65 -0.84 -3.17
C SER A 104 12.57 -1.58 -2.36
N ALA A 105 12.90 -2.56 -1.51
CA ALA A 105 11.91 -3.32 -0.74
C ALA A 105 11.21 -2.44 0.32
N ILE A 106 11.97 -1.62 1.05
CA ILE A 106 11.42 -0.63 1.99
C ILE A 106 10.49 0.34 1.26
N TYR A 107 10.90 0.81 0.09
CA TYR A 107 10.16 1.73 -0.76
C TYR A 107 8.86 1.11 -1.29
N HIS A 108 8.88 -0.16 -1.73
CA HIS A 108 7.67 -0.88 -2.15
C HIS A 108 6.66 -0.99 -1.01
N ILE A 109 7.12 -1.41 0.17
CA ILE A 109 6.28 -1.59 1.35
C ILE A 109 5.77 -0.22 1.83
N GLY A 110 6.63 0.79 1.83
CA GLY A 110 6.27 2.17 2.17
C GLY A 110 5.19 2.72 1.26
N LEU A 111 5.34 2.55 -0.06
CA LEU A 111 4.33 2.93 -1.06
C LEU A 111 3.04 2.13 -0.91
N PHE A 112 3.11 0.83 -0.64
CA PHE A 112 1.95 -0.01 -0.36
C PHE A 112 1.19 0.51 0.88
N ALA A 113 1.88 0.63 2.01
CA ALA A 113 1.28 1.07 3.27
C ALA A 113 0.68 2.49 3.15
N LEU A 114 1.40 3.40 2.48
CA LEU A 114 0.92 4.74 2.20
C LEU A 114 -0.31 4.73 1.29
N GLY A 115 -0.30 3.91 0.24
CA GLY A 115 -1.45 3.76 -0.65
C GLY A 115 -2.68 3.26 0.10
N VAL A 116 -2.53 2.28 0.99
CA VAL A 116 -3.65 1.78 1.80
C VAL A 116 -4.20 2.88 2.71
N LEU A 117 -3.31 3.61 3.40
CA LEU A 117 -3.69 4.72 4.26
C LEU A 117 -4.51 5.78 3.51
N LEU A 118 -4.02 6.21 2.33
CA LEU A 118 -4.66 7.25 1.52
C LEU A 118 -6.04 6.82 1.03
N VAL A 119 -6.15 5.60 0.49
CA VAL A 119 -7.44 5.07 0.02
C VAL A 119 -8.43 4.95 1.19
N GLN A 120 -8.00 4.48 2.36
CA GLN A 120 -8.89 4.38 3.54
C GLN A 120 -9.33 5.74 4.08
N ALA A 121 -8.39 6.69 4.18
CA ALA A 121 -8.66 8.03 4.66
C ALA A 121 -9.73 8.75 3.84
N LEU A 122 -9.77 8.50 2.54
CA LEU A 122 -10.67 9.19 1.61
C LEU A 122 -11.94 8.38 1.31
N ALA A 123 -11.90 7.06 1.46
CA ALA A 123 -13.07 6.20 1.39
C ALA A 123 -13.97 6.26 2.64
N ALA A 124 -13.57 6.98 3.70
CA ALA A 124 -14.36 7.10 4.93
C ALA A 124 -15.72 7.83 4.75
N GLY A 125 -15.98 8.46 3.60
CA GLY A 125 -17.26 9.09 3.23
C GLY A 125 -18.13 8.20 2.34
N ALA A 126 -19.26 7.70 2.88
CA ALA A 126 -20.10 6.65 2.29
C ALA A 126 -20.70 6.87 0.87
N PRO A 127 -20.90 8.09 0.32
CA PRO A 127 -21.38 8.23 -1.07
C PRO A 127 -20.25 8.01 -2.09
N LEU A 128 -19.07 8.56 -1.79
CA LEU A 128 -17.94 8.59 -2.72
C LEU A 128 -17.25 7.22 -2.80
N ALA A 129 -17.14 6.50 -1.67
CA ALA A 129 -16.43 5.23 -1.57
C ALA A 129 -16.87 4.17 -2.61
N ARG A 130 -18.17 4.14 -2.96
CA ARG A 130 -18.70 3.23 -3.98
C ARG A 130 -18.24 3.62 -5.38
N ALA A 131 -18.29 4.90 -5.72
CA ALA A 131 -17.78 5.41 -6.99
C ALA A 131 -16.27 5.15 -7.09
N LEU A 132 -15.51 5.40 -6.01
CA LEU A 132 -14.06 5.15 -6.00
C LEU A 132 -13.73 3.68 -6.23
N ARG A 133 -14.47 2.78 -5.58
CA ARG A 133 -14.30 1.33 -5.75
C ARG A 133 -14.56 0.90 -7.19
N PHE A 134 -15.65 1.38 -7.79
CA PHE A 134 -16.00 1.06 -9.18
C PHE A 134 -14.98 1.62 -10.18
N ILE A 135 -14.61 2.90 -10.07
CA ILE A 135 -13.66 3.55 -10.98
C ILE A 135 -12.28 2.90 -10.87
N SER A 136 -11.83 2.57 -9.67
CA SER A 136 -10.59 1.83 -9.46
C SER A 136 -10.66 0.44 -10.10
N GLY A 137 -11.76 -0.29 -9.91
CA GLY A 137 -11.96 -1.61 -10.51
C GLY A 137 -11.96 -1.57 -12.04
N ALA A 138 -12.62 -0.57 -12.64
CA ALA A 138 -12.62 -0.36 -14.09
C ALA A 138 -11.22 -0.05 -14.62
N ALA A 139 -10.45 0.80 -13.92
CA ALA A 139 -9.08 1.12 -14.29
C ALA A 139 -8.15 -0.10 -14.23
N MET A 140 -8.30 -0.97 -13.23
CA MET A 140 -7.55 -2.22 -13.12
C MET A 140 -7.84 -3.17 -14.29
N ILE A 141 -9.12 -3.29 -14.69
CA ILE A 141 -9.53 -4.07 -15.87
C ILE A 141 -8.92 -3.48 -17.14
N ALA A 142 -9.07 -2.17 -17.35
CA ALA A 142 -8.55 -1.49 -18.53
C ALA A 142 -7.02 -1.60 -18.63
N GLY A 143 -6.30 -1.33 -17.54
CA GLY A 143 -4.84 -1.45 -17.49
C GLY A 143 -4.36 -2.87 -17.76
N GLY A 144 -5.04 -3.88 -17.21
CA GLY A 144 -4.72 -5.28 -17.52
C GLY A 144 -4.96 -5.64 -18.97
N LEU A 145 -6.09 -5.26 -19.56
CA LEU A 145 -6.36 -5.49 -20.98
C LEU A 145 -5.36 -4.76 -21.89
N LEU A 146 -5.05 -3.50 -21.60
CA LEU A 146 -4.07 -2.71 -22.35
C LEU A 146 -2.68 -3.34 -22.30
N SER A 147 -2.25 -3.86 -21.14
CA SER A 147 -0.96 -4.53 -21.03
C SER A 147 -0.84 -5.76 -21.95
N HIS A 148 -1.92 -6.54 -22.09
CA HIS A 148 -1.98 -7.69 -23.00
C HIS A 148 -2.01 -7.27 -24.47
N VAL A 149 -2.73 -6.20 -24.80
CA VAL A 149 -2.83 -5.70 -26.19
C VAL A 149 -1.51 -5.09 -26.66
N ILE A 150 -0.82 -4.34 -25.79
CA ILE A 150 0.37 -3.57 -26.17
C ILE A 150 1.65 -4.41 -26.07
N VAL A 151 1.81 -5.22 -25.03
CA VAL A 151 3.07 -5.95 -24.76
C VAL A 151 2.97 -7.45 -25.07
N GLY A 152 1.79 -7.95 -25.40
CA GLY A 152 1.58 -9.37 -25.65
C GLY A 152 1.90 -10.25 -24.43
N GLN A 153 2.46 -11.43 -24.64
CA GLN A 153 2.77 -12.40 -23.58
C GLN A 153 4.08 -12.10 -22.82
N SER A 154 4.21 -10.89 -22.28
CA SER A 154 5.34 -10.50 -21.42
C SER A 154 5.11 -10.87 -19.95
N PRO A 155 6.18 -10.96 -19.11
CA PRO A 155 6.03 -11.09 -17.66
C PRO A 155 5.12 -10.01 -17.06
N ALA A 156 5.25 -8.76 -17.53
CA ALA A 156 4.41 -7.67 -17.08
C ALA A 156 2.91 -7.90 -17.36
N ALA A 157 2.56 -8.34 -18.58
CA ALA A 157 1.17 -8.67 -18.92
C ALA A 157 0.63 -9.86 -18.10
N GLN A 158 1.49 -10.84 -17.81
CA GLN A 158 1.13 -11.94 -16.91
C GLN A 158 0.78 -11.40 -15.52
N ALA A 159 1.63 -10.56 -14.91
CA ALA A 159 1.39 -9.93 -13.60
C ALA A 159 0.17 -9.00 -13.55
N MET A 160 -0.22 -8.39 -14.67
CA MET A 160 -1.41 -7.53 -14.77
C MET A 160 -2.72 -8.29 -14.92
N THR A 161 -2.67 -9.59 -15.25
CA THR A 161 -3.87 -10.46 -15.27
C THR A 161 -4.60 -10.51 -13.91
N PRO A 162 -3.93 -10.83 -12.79
CA PRO A 162 -4.57 -10.88 -11.48
C PRO A 162 -4.98 -9.48 -11.00
N VAL A 163 -4.35 -8.41 -11.49
CA VAL A 163 -4.80 -7.02 -11.29
C VAL A 163 -6.16 -6.81 -11.96
N ALA A 164 -6.34 -7.18 -13.23
CA ALA A 164 -7.65 -7.07 -13.91
C ALA A 164 -8.74 -7.91 -13.21
N VAL A 165 -8.39 -9.11 -12.77
CA VAL A 165 -9.25 -10.00 -11.98
C VAL A 165 -9.70 -9.34 -10.68
N ALA A 166 -8.77 -8.75 -9.92
CA ALA A 166 -9.09 -8.01 -8.72
C ALA A 166 -10.00 -6.81 -9.02
N GLY A 167 -9.77 -6.13 -10.15
CA GLY A 167 -10.60 -5.04 -10.65
C GLY A 167 -12.06 -5.45 -10.90
N ALA A 168 -12.26 -6.60 -11.55
CA ALA A 168 -13.57 -7.20 -11.71
C ALA A 168 -14.23 -7.49 -10.36
N GLY A 169 -13.47 -7.99 -9.38
CA GLY A 169 -13.92 -8.16 -8.00
C GLY A 169 -14.43 -6.87 -7.37
N LEU A 170 -13.72 -5.74 -7.54
CA LEU A 170 -14.14 -4.43 -7.02
C LEU A 170 -15.45 -3.95 -7.66
N CYS A 171 -15.57 -4.08 -8.99
CA CYS A 171 -16.79 -3.72 -9.72
C CYS A 171 -17.98 -4.59 -9.27
N LEU A 172 -17.77 -5.90 -9.12
CA LEU A 172 -18.79 -6.85 -8.66
C LEU A 172 -19.21 -6.61 -7.22
N ALA A 173 -18.27 -6.31 -6.32
CA ALA A 173 -18.57 -5.96 -4.94
C ALA A 173 -19.47 -4.70 -4.90
N THR A 174 -19.14 -3.70 -5.72
CA THR A 174 -19.96 -2.48 -5.85
C THR A 174 -21.35 -2.79 -6.42
N ALA A 175 -21.43 -3.56 -7.50
CA ALA A 175 -22.69 -3.97 -8.11
C ALA A 175 -23.57 -4.76 -7.13
N SER A 176 -22.97 -5.64 -6.31
CA SER A 176 -23.69 -6.45 -5.32
C SER A 176 -24.39 -5.64 -4.24
N GLU A 177 -23.98 -4.38 -4.03
CA GLU A 177 -24.61 -3.44 -3.10
C GLU A 177 -25.84 -2.74 -3.70
N PHE A 178 -26.03 -2.76 -5.02
CA PHE A 178 -27.21 -2.20 -5.71
C PHE A 178 -28.37 -3.18 -5.81
N PHE A 179 -28.11 -4.49 -5.81
CA PHE A 179 -29.17 -5.50 -5.94
C PHE A 179 -29.75 -5.84 -4.56
N ASP A 180 -31.02 -5.54 -4.35
CA ASP A 180 -31.73 -5.76 -3.08
C ASP A 180 -31.96 -7.25 -2.75
N HIS A 181 -32.36 -7.54 -1.50
CA HIS A 181 -32.40 -8.87 -0.87
C HIS A 181 -33.12 -10.01 -1.64
N ALA A 182 -33.93 -9.73 -2.66
CA ALA A 182 -34.73 -10.74 -3.38
C ALA A 182 -33.94 -11.64 -4.33
N ALA A 183 -32.70 -11.30 -4.70
CA ALA A 183 -31.96 -12.02 -5.73
C ALA A 183 -30.80 -12.86 -5.15
N LEU A 184 -31.05 -13.65 -4.09
CA LEU A 184 -30.05 -14.54 -3.49
C LEU A 184 -29.46 -15.51 -4.55
N THR A 185 -30.30 -15.98 -5.47
CA THR A 185 -29.96 -16.86 -6.59
C THR A 185 -29.09 -16.14 -7.62
N ALA A 186 -29.38 -14.88 -7.94
CA ALA A 186 -28.55 -14.07 -8.84
C ALA A 186 -27.19 -13.76 -8.20
N ARG A 187 -27.13 -13.49 -6.88
CA ARG A 187 -25.87 -13.28 -6.16
C ARG A 187 -24.99 -14.53 -6.19
N THR A 188 -25.54 -15.72 -6.01
CA THR A 188 -24.78 -16.98 -6.11
C THR A 188 -24.37 -17.31 -7.55
N SER A 189 -25.22 -17.04 -8.54
CA SER A 189 -24.92 -17.28 -9.95
C SER A 189 -23.91 -16.28 -10.51
N ILE A 190 -23.96 -15.01 -10.10
CA ILE A 190 -22.98 -13.97 -10.47
C ILE A 190 -21.64 -14.21 -9.76
N THR A 191 -21.66 -14.61 -8.48
CA THR A 191 -20.42 -14.95 -7.76
C THR A 191 -19.81 -16.22 -8.34
N GLY A 192 -20.62 -17.23 -8.67
CA GLY A 192 -20.19 -18.47 -9.33
C GLY A 192 -19.68 -18.24 -10.75
N ALA A 193 -20.37 -17.42 -11.55
CA ALA A 193 -19.95 -17.06 -12.91
C ALA A 193 -18.73 -16.15 -12.93
N ALA A 194 -18.60 -15.23 -11.96
CA ALA A 194 -17.39 -14.43 -11.78
C ALA A 194 -16.22 -15.33 -11.38
N ILE A 195 -16.37 -16.20 -10.38
CA ILE A 195 -15.30 -17.13 -9.98
C ILE A 195 -14.96 -18.10 -11.13
N ALA A 196 -15.95 -18.57 -11.90
CA ALA A 196 -15.72 -19.36 -13.09
C ALA A 196 -15.00 -18.57 -14.18
N ALA A 197 -15.36 -17.31 -14.45
CA ALA A 197 -14.65 -16.45 -15.39
C ALA A 197 -13.23 -16.11 -14.93
N LEU A 198 -13.02 -15.94 -13.62
CA LEU A 198 -11.69 -15.77 -13.00
C LEU A 198 -10.86 -17.06 -13.08
N ALA A 199 -11.49 -18.23 -12.98
CA ALA A 199 -10.87 -19.52 -13.21
C ALA A 199 -10.57 -19.75 -14.72
N THR A 200 -11.42 -19.28 -15.63
CA THR A 200 -11.17 -19.33 -17.07
C THR A 200 -10.05 -18.37 -17.48
N LEU A 201 -9.97 -17.17 -16.90
CA LEU A 201 -8.82 -16.25 -17.04
C LEU A 201 -7.52 -16.86 -16.50
N SER A 202 -7.59 -17.87 -15.62
CA SER A 202 -6.44 -18.67 -15.18
C SER A 202 -5.85 -19.65 -16.19
N THR A 203 -6.51 -19.81 -17.32
CA THR A 203 -5.95 -20.56 -18.45
C THR A 203 -4.92 -19.75 -19.25
N ILE A 204 -4.76 -18.45 -18.99
CA ILE A 204 -3.93 -17.54 -19.81
C ILE A 204 -2.46 -17.45 -19.31
N GLY A 205 -2.11 -17.99 -18.13
CA GLY A 205 -0.71 -18.07 -17.68
C GLY A 205 -0.45 -19.08 -16.55
N PRO A 206 0.62 -19.88 -16.60
CA PRO A 206 0.85 -21.01 -15.68
C PRO A 206 1.14 -20.62 -14.22
N HIS A 207 1.86 -19.52 -13.96
CA HIS A 207 2.38 -19.19 -12.62
C HIS A 207 1.54 -18.18 -11.81
N VAL A 208 0.77 -17.33 -12.48
CA VAL A 208 0.25 -16.10 -11.87
C VAL A 208 -0.99 -16.32 -11.00
N LEU A 209 -1.79 -17.34 -11.28
CA LEU A 209 -3.09 -17.52 -10.63
C LEU A 209 -3.09 -18.60 -9.56
N LEU A 210 -1.92 -19.17 -9.30
CA LEU A 210 -1.69 -20.26 -8.36
C LEU A 210 -1.94 -19.81 -6.91
N PHE A 211 -1.39 -18.67 -6.52
CA PHE A 211 -1.55 -18.14 -5.17
C PHE A 211 -2.89 -17.42 -4.98
N GLY A 212 -3.30 -16.62 -5.97
CA GLY A 212 -4.58 -15.90 -5.91
C GLY A 212 -5.77 -16.85 -5.82
N SER A 213 -5.78 -17.92 -6.62
CA SER A 213 -6.85 -18.94 -6.55
C SER A 213 -6.72 -19.86 -5.34
N ALA A 214 -5.52 -20.18 -4.84
CA ALA A 214 -5.36 -20.93 -3.58
C ALA A 214 -5.93 -20.14 -2.40
N THR A 215 -5.55 -18.87 -2.27
CA THR A 215 -6.00 -18.01 -1.17
C THR A 215 -7.48 -17.70 -1.29
N ALA A 216 -7.99 -17.37 -2.48
CA ALA A 216 -9.43 -17.21 -2.71
C ALA A 216 -10.19 -18.50 -2.40
N GLY A 217 -9.67 -19.66 -2.82
CA GLY A 217 -10.23 -20.97 -2.51
C GLY A 217 -10.30 -21.23 -1.00
N ALA A 218 -9.22 -20.95 -0.27
CA ALA A 218 -9.15 -21.06 1.18
C ALA A 218 -10.14 -20.12 1.89
N ILE A 219 -10.26 -18.87 1.43
CA ILE A 219 -11.23 -17.89 1.97
C ILE A 219 -12.66 -18.40 1.76
N ILE A 220 -12.98 -18.91 0.56
CA ILE A 220 -14.30 -19.45 0.24
C ILE A 220 -14.57 -20.71 1.07
N LEU A 221 -13.61 -21.63 1.19
CA LEU A 221 -13.67 -22.82 2.03
C LEU A 221 -13.97 -22.48 3.49
N LEU A 222 -13.14 -21.62 4.10
CA LEU A 222 -13.29 -21.17 5.47
C LEU A 222 -14.65 -20.49 5.68
N THR A 223 -15.06 -19.64 4.74
CA THR A 223 -16.34 -18.95 4.83
C THR A 223 -17.52 -19.92 4.72
N SER A 224 -17.46 -20.92 3.84
CA SER A 224 -18.50 -21.96 3.70
C SER A 224 -18.55 -22.89 4.91
N ILE A 225 -17.42 -23.27 5.50
CA ILE A 225 -17.38 -24.05 6.75
C ILE A 225 -18.08 -23.27 7.87
N LEU A 226 -17.73 -21.99 8.02
CA LEU A 226 -18.24 -21.08 9.04
C LEU A 226 -19.65 -20.53 8.75
N SER A 227 -20.21 -20.76 7.57
CA SER A 227 -21.54 -20.29 7.17
C SER A 227 -22.46 -21.45 6.81
N ARG A 228 -23.36 -21.84 7.73
CA ARG A 228 -24.27 -22.99 7.50
C ARG A 228 -25.11 -22.85 6.22
N GLY A 229 -25.45 -21.62 5.80
CA GLY A 229 -26.29 -21.34 4.63
C GLY A 229 -25.63 -21.36 3.25
N HIS A 230 -24.29 -21.40 3.14
CA HIS A 230 -23.59 -21.33 1.85
C HIS A 230 -22.64 -22.51 1.60
N ARG A 231 -22.81 -23.61 2.34
CA ARG A 231 -21.98 -24.82 2.25
C ARG A 231 -22.04 -25.48 0.89
N LEU A 232 -23.24 -25.61 0.32
CA LEU A 232 -23.47 -26.40 -0.91
C LEU A 232 -22.81 -25.81 -2.17
N VAL A 233 -22.57 -24.49 -2.19
CA VAL A 233 -21.96 -23.81 -3.35
C VAL A 233 -20.50 -23.47 -3.10
N GLY A 234 -20.15 -22.97 -1.91
CA GLY A 234 -18.78 -22.51 -1.67
C GLY A 234 -17.79 -23.62 -1.29
N LEU A 235 -18.21 -24.75 -0.71
CA LEU A 235 -17.28 -25.89 -0.51
C LEU A 235 -16.73 -26.43 -1.84
N PRO A 236 -17.56 -26.78 -2.84
CA PRO A 236 -17.06 -27.24 -4.14
C PRO A 236 -16.17 -26.21 -4.83
N VAL A 237 -16.55 -24.94 -4.82
CA VAL A 237 -15.78 -23.86 -5.44
C VAL A 237 -14.43 -23.66 -4.75
N GLY A 238 -14.41 -23.64 -3.43
CA GLY A 238 -13.16 -23.48 -2.69
C GLY A 238 -12.23 -24.69 -2.80
N VAL A 239 -12.77 -25.92 -2.80
CA VAL A 239 -12.00 -27.14 -3.09
C VAL A 239 -11.44 -27.11 -4.51
N LEU A 240 -12.24 -26.71 -5.50
CA LEU A 240 -11.78 -26.61 -6.89
C LEU A 240 -10.62 -25.62 -7.02
N CYS A 241 -10.76 -24.42 -6.45
CA CYS A 241 -9.71 -23.40 -6.47
C CYS A 241 -8.43 -23.87 -5.76
N ALA A 242 -8.55 -24.48 -4.57
CA ALA A 242 -7.41 -25.03 -3.84
C ALA A 242 -6.75 -26.22 -4.58
N GLY A 243 -7.55 -27.11 -5.16
CA GLY A 243 -7.09 -28.28 -5.89
C GLY A 243 -6.38 -27.92 -7.20
N VAL A 244 -6.91 -26.97 -7.97
CA VAL A 244 -6.26 -26.44 -9.19
C VAL A 244 -4.93 -25.79 -8.84
N SER A 245 -4.87 -25.05 -7.73
CA SER A 245 -3.65 -24.41 -7.26
C SER A 245 -2.59 -25.43 -6.83
N ALA A 246 -2.96 -26.41 -6.01
CA ALA A 246 -2.06 -27.47 -5.56
C ALA A 246 -1.53 -28.30 -6.73
N TRP A 247 -2.40 -28.64 -7.69
CA TRP A 247 -2.01 -29.36 -8.90
C TRP A 247 -1.02 -28.57 -9.76
N ARG A 248 -1.20 -27.25 -9.88
CA ARG A 248 -0.24 -26.40 -10.60
C ARG A 248 1.05 -26.20 -9.83
N LEU A 249 1.02 -26.08 -8.49
CA LEU A 249 2.23 -25.94 -7.67
C LEU A 249 3.15 -27.13 -7.90
N ALA A 250 2.57 -28.34 -7.92
CA ALA A 250 3.28 -29.58 -8.16
C ALA A 250 3.88 -29.70 -9.57
N ARG A 251 3.47 -28.86 -10.52
CA ARG A 251 3.88 -28.89 -11.94
C ARG A 251 4.64 -27.66 -12.40
N ALA A 252 4.94 -26.71 -11.51
CA ALA A 252 5.64 -25.48 -11.83
C ALA A 252 7.09 -25.54 -11.32
N PRO A 253 8.03 -26.13 -12.09
CA PRO A 253 9.43 -26.17 -11.72
C PRO A 253 10.00 -24.75 -11.56
N GLY A 254 10.85 -24.55 -10.55
CA GLY A 254 11.60 -23.29 -10.36
C GLY A 254 10.85 -22.14 -9.67
N LEU A 255 9.66 -22.37 -9.10
CA LEU A 255 8.92 -21.35 -8.33
C LEU A 255 9.57 -21.04 -6.97
N ILE A 256 10.16 -22.05 -6.34
CA ILE A 256 10.90 -21.94 -5.09
C ILE A 256 12.30 -22.51 -5.36
N PRO A 257 13.38 -21.84 -4.95
CA PRO A 257 14.74 -22.38 -5.07
C PRO A 257 14.83 -23.74 -4.38
N PRO A 258 15.48 -24.75 -5.00
CA PRO A 258 15.63 -26.07 -4.41
C PRO A 258 16.47 -26.04 -3.11
N ASP A 259 17.42 -25.10 -3.02
CA ASP A 259 18.35 -24.96 -1.89
C ASP A 259 17.95 -23.80 -0.95
N LEU A 260 16.65 -23.58 -0.78
CA LEU A 260 16.17 -22.47 0.05
C LEU A 260 16.53 -22.68 1.52
N SER A 261 17.31 -21.76 2.08
CA SER A 261 17.71 -21.77 3.48
C SER A 261 16.54 -21.41 4.43
N ALA A 262 16.72 -21.64 5.72
CA ALA A 262 15.71 -21.27 6.72
C ALA A 262 15.43 -19.75 6.76
N PHE A 263 16.47 -18.92 6.56
CA PHE A 263 16.42 -17.46 6.74
C PHE A 263 16.60 -16.65 5.44
N GLY A 264 16.73 -17.31 4.29
CA GLY A 264 16.96 -16.65 3.00
C GLY A 264 18.37 -16.09 2.85
N SER A 265 18.64 -15.48 1.71
CA SER A 265 19.88 -14.72 1.45
C SER A 265 19.69 -13.21 1.64
N GLY A 266 18.51 -12.77 2.08
CA GLY A 266 18.20 -11.35 2.16
C GLY A 266 18.25 -10.73 0.77
N GLU A 267 19.00 -9.65 0.60
CA GLU A 267 18.91 -8.84 -0.61
C GLU A 267 19.93 -9.15 -1.68
N SER A 268 20.99 -9.88 -1.34
CA SER A 268 21.85 -10.51 -2.35
C SER A 268 21.05 -11.47 -3.25
N ALA A 269 19.84 -11.88 -2.82
CA ALA A 269 18.86 -12.50 -3.69
C ALA A 269 18.57 -11.64 -4.94
N PHE A 270 18.29 -10.35 -4.78
CA PHE A 270 17.84 -9.47 -5.88
C PHE A 270 18.90 -9.26 -6.96
N ASP A 271 20.19 -9.35 -6.62
CA ASP A 271 21.30 -9.24 -7.58
C ASP A 271 21.31 -10.42 -8.58
N ALA A 272 20.78 -11.56 -8.17
CA ALA A 272 20.67 -12.75 -9.00
C ALA A 272 19.40 -12.76 -9.89
N PHE A 273 18.52 -11.77 -9.73
CA PHE A 273 17.21 -11.75 -10.39
C PHE A 273 17.03 -10.59 -11.36
N THR A 274 16.30 -10.89 -12.41
CA THR A 274 15.90 -9.98 -13.47
C THR A 274 14.43 -9.58 -13.32
N GLY A 275 14.02 -8.54 -14.05
CA GLY A 275 12.62 -8.11 -14.13
C GLY A 275 11.65 -9.15 -14.69
N ALA A 276 12.14 -10.29 -15.20
CA ALA A 276 11.33 -11.40 -15.70
C ALA A 276 11.06 -12.47 -14.64
N ASP A 277 11.80 -12.48 -13.53
CA ASP A 277 11.70 -13.52 -12.52
C ASP A 277 10.40 -13.43 -11.72
N SER A 278 9.94 -14.58 -11.24
CA SER A 278 8.77 -14.65 -10.36
C SER A 278 9.05 -13.92 -9.06
N GLY A 279 8.13 -13.05 -8.66
CA GLY A 279 8.25 -12.41 -7.36
C GLY A 279 8.19 -13.39 -6.19
N LEU A 280 7.56 -14.56 -6.35
CA LEU A 280 7.66 -15.63 -5.35
C LEU A 280 9.09 -16.14 -5.22
N HIS A 281 9.78 -16.36 -6.34
CA HIS A 281 11.16 -16.82 -6.34
C HIS A 281 12.03 -15.77 -5.62
N ILE A 282 11.89 -14.49 -5.98
CA ILE A 282 12.61 -13.39 -5.35
C ILE A 282 12.33 -13.30 -3.84
N ILE A 283 11.05 -13.31 -3.42
CA ILE A 283 10.65 -13.23 -2.01
C ILE A 283 11.12 -14.46 -1.23
N SER A 284 11.00 -15.66 -1.82
CA SER A 284 11.43 -16.89 -1.17
C SER A 284 12.93 -16.90 -0.96
N SER A 285 13.73 -16.57 -1.99
CA SER A 285 15.18 -16.41 -1.88
C SER A 285 15.56 -15.38 -0.83
N ALA A 286 14.85 -14.25 -0.78
CA ALA A 286 15.16 -13.19 0.18
C ALA A 286 14.82 -13.58 1.63
N LEU A 287 13.70 -14.26 1.87
CA LEU A 287 13.16 -14.48 3.21
C LEU A 287 13.37 -15.89 3.79
N GLY A 288 13.68 -16.87 2.94
CA GLY A 288 13.77 -18.27 3.31
C GLY A 288 12.44 -18.87 3.78
N TRP A 289 12.50 -20.12 4.25
CA TRP A 289 11.32 -20.85 4.72
C TRP A 289 10.63 -20.19 5.90
N MET A 290 11.37 -19.59 6.83
CA MET A 290 10.78 -18.95 8.02
C MET A 290 9.99 -17.70 7.66
N GLY A 291 10.54 -16.82 6.82
CA GLY A 291 9.82 -15.61 6.41
C GLY A 291 8.61 -15.93 5.53
N LEU A 292 8.70 -16.94 4.65
CA LEU A 292 7.53 -17.45 3.92
C LEU A 292 6.45 -17.99 4.89
N GLY A 293 6.85 -18.73 5.93
CA GLY A 293 5.95 -19.22 6.97
C GLY A 293 5.24 -18.09 7.71
N ILE A 294 5.95 -17.02 8.06
CA ILE A 294 5.38 -15.82 8.70
C ILE A 294 4.38 -15.13 7.77
N ILE A 295 4.72 -14.94 6.49
CA ILE A 295 3.80 -14.35 5.50
C ILE A 295 2.54 -15.20 5.37
N ALA A 296 2.68 -16.51 5.27
CA ALA A 296 1.55 -17.43 5.17
C ALA A 296 0.65 -17.38 6.42
N LEU A 297 1.24 -17.38 7.63
CA LEU A 297 0.51 -17.24 8.88
C LEU A 297 -0.19 -15.89 9.01
N ALA A 298 0.46 -14.79 8.61
CA ALA A 298 -0.12 -13.46 8.62
C ALA A 298 -1.31 -13.35 7.64
N ALA A 299 -1.17 -13.92 6.44
CA ALA A 299 -2.24 -13.98 5.45
C ALA A 299 -3.44 -14.82 5.96
N LEU A 300 -3.17 -15.96 6.61
CA LEU A 300 -4.20 -16.80 7.21
C LEU A 300 -4.90 -16.08 8.37
N ALA A 301 -4.15 -15.41 9.25
CA ALA A 301 -4.69 -14.64 10.36
C ALA A 301 -5.56 -13.48 9.85
N ALA A 302 -5.12 -12.77 8.81
CA ALA A 302 -5.90 -11.71 8.18
C ALA A 302 -7.20 -12.26 7.56
N ALA A 303 -7.14 -13.37 6.83
CA ALA A 303 -8.32 -14.03 6.26
C ALA A 303 -9.32 -14.44 7.36
N CYS A 304 -8.84 -15.10 8.43
CA CYS A 304 -9.65 -15.48 9.58
C CYS A 304 -10.30 -14.26 10.25
N TRP A 305 -9.53 -13.19 10.48
CA TRP A 305 -10.03 -11.95 11.06
C TRP A 305 -11.14 -11.33 10.23
N ILE A 306 -10.96 -11.25 8.90
CA ILE A 306 -11.97 -10.68 7.98
C ILE A 306 -13.26 -11.49 8.03
N VAL A 307 -13.18 -12.83 8.07
CA VAL A 307 -14.35 -13.70 8.15
C VAL A 307 -15.07 -13.56 9.50
N ILE A 308 -14.34 -13.47 10.61
CA ILE A 308 -14.90 -13.32 11.96
C ILE A 308 -15.54 -11.94 12.14
N ALA A 309 -14.88 -10.88 11.67
CA ALA A 309 -15.36 -9.51 11.81
C ALA A 309 -16.48 -9.16 10.81
N SER A 310 -16.89 -10.11 9.96
CA SER A 310 -17.95 -9.95 8.97
C SER A 310 -19.37 -10.00 9.55
N ALA A 311 -20.06 -8.85 9.59
CA ALA A 311 -21.49 -8.80 9.95
C ALA A 311 -22.35 -9.54 8.91
N ARG A 312 -23.39 -10.27 9.35
CA ARG A 312 -24.21 -11.18 8.50
C ARG A 312 -24.77 -10.53 7.24
N GLN A 313 -25.13 -9.24 7.27
CA GLN A 313 -25.79 -8.54 6.16
C GLN A 313 -24.85 -8.11 5.01
N LYS A 314 -23.53 -8.02 5.23
CA LYS A 314 -22.55 -7.59 4.20
C LYS A 314 -21.58 -8.70 3.77
N ARG A 315 -21.89 -9.96 4.05
CA ARG A 315 -20.94 -11.09 3.91
C ARG A 315 -20.47 -11.30 2.46
N THR A 316 -21.35 -11.20 1.47
CA THR A 316 -21.00 -11.45 0.05
C THR A 316 -20.01 -10.42 -0.51
N SER A 317 -20.31 -9.11 -0.38
CA SER A 317 -19.40 -8.04 -0.82
C SER A 317 -18.03 -8.18 -0.16
N ARG A 318 -17.98 -8.52 1.15
CA ARG A 318 -16.72 -8.74 1.87
C ARG A 318 -15.92 -9.93 1.35
N ILE A 319 -16.57 -11.06 1.05
CA ILE A 319 -15.89 -12.22 0.45
C ILE A 319 -15.28 -11.82 -0.90
N ILE A 320 -16.07 -11.16 -1.77
CA ILE A 320 -15.61 -10.70 -3.08
C ILE A 320 -14.42 -9.75 -2.93
N MET A 321 -14.48 -8.79 -2.01
CA MET A 321 -13.38 -7.86 -1.73
C MET A 321 -12.13 -8.54 -1.17
N THR A 322 -12.29 -9.58 -0.35
CA THR A 322 -11.14 -10.35 0.18
C THR A 322 -10.49 -11.17 -0.92
N CYS A 323 -11.29 -11.79 -1.79
CA CYS A 323 -10.78 -12.47 -2.98
C CYS A 323 -10.08 -11.49 -3.92
N ALA A 324 -10.64 -10.30 -4.14
CA ALA A 324 -10.01 -9.25 -4.94
C ALA A 324 -8.64 -8.83 -4.36
N ALA A 325 -8.56 -8.65 -3.04
CA ALA A 325 -7.30 -8.36 -2.35
C ALA A 325 -6.29 -9.51 -2.49
N ALA A 326 -6.73 -10.77 -2.42
CA ALA A 326 -5.89 -11.93 -2.62
C ALA A 326 -5.34 -12.02 -4.05
N PHE A 327 -6.16 -11.75 -5.07
CA PHE A 327 -5.71 -11.68 -6.45
C PHE A 327 -4.75 -10.52 -6.67
N ALA A 328 -5.04 -9.33 -6.15
CA ALA A 328 -4.14 -8.18 -6.24
C ALA A 328 -2.79 -8.48 -5.56
N ALA A 329 -2.78 -9.16 -4.41
CA ALA A 329 -1.55 -9.61 -3.75
C ALA A 329 -0.80 -10.69 -4.57
N SER A 330 -1.51 -11.60 -5.23
CA SER A 330 -0.85 -12.60 -6.10
C SER A 330 -0.19 -12.00 -7.33
N ALA A 331 -0.56 -10.76 -7.72
CA ALA A 331 0.13 -10.03 -8.77
C ALA A 331 1.62 -9.84 -8.44
N PHE A 332 1.98 -9.64 -7.17
CA PHE A 332 3.39 -9.54 -6.76
C PHE A 332 4.15 -10.86 -6.94
N LEU A 333 3.48 -11.99 -6.84
CA LEU A 333 4.10 -13.31 -6.93
C LEU A 333 4.32 -13.74 -8.40
N ALA A 334 3.66 -13.05 -9.33
CA ALA A 334 3.80 -13.27 -10.76
C ALA A 334 5.20 -12.91 -11.27
N PRO A 335 5.64 -13.50 -12.40
CA PRO A 335 6.79 -13.02 -13.17
C PRO A 335 6.69 -11.50 -13.41
N GLY A 336 7.72 -10.75 -13.02
CA GLY A 336 7.78 -9.30 -13.18
C GLY A 336 6.84 -8.47 -12.28
N GLY A 337 5.98 -9.12 -11.48
CA GLY A 337 4.98 -8.43 -10.69
C GLY A 337 5.52 -7.54 -9.58
N LEU A 338 6.66 -7.91 -8.98
CA LEU A 338 7.37 -7.04 -8.04
C LEU A 338 7.85 -5.75 -8.67
N PHE A 339 8.12 -5.72 -9.98
CA PHE A 339 8.70 -4.54 -10.65
C PHE A 339 7.64 -3.59 -11.20
N LEU A 340 6.36 -3.86 -10.94
CA LEU A 340 5.24 -3.09 -11.46
C LEU A 340 4.57 -2.21 -10.38
N PRO A 341 4.60 -0.88 -10.53
CA PRO A 341 3.91 0.02 -9.62
C PRO A 341 2.39 -0.22 -9.58
N SER A 342 1.78 -0.56 -10.72
CA SER A 342 0.35 -0.90 -10.80
C SER A 342 -0.06 -2.08 -9.90
N CYS A 343 0.81 -3.08 -9.71
CA CYS A 343 0.55 -4.18 -8.78
C CYS A 343 0.51 -3.69 -7.33
N THR A 344 1.40 -2.74 -6.98
CA THR A 344 1.42 -2.10 -5.65
C THR A 344 0.16 -1.30 -5.38
N LEU A 345 -0.25 -0.46 -6.34
CA LEU A 345 -1.48 0.32 -6.24
C LEU A 345 -2.72 -0.59 -6.17
N ALA A 346 -2.76 -1.65 -6.98
CA ALA A 346 -3.85 -2.62 -6.99
C ALA A 346 -4.03 -3.30 -5.63
N ALA A 347 -2.93 -3.80 -5.07
CA ALA A 347 -2.93 -4.44 -3.76
C ALA A 347 -3.35 -3.43 -2.67
N ALA A 348 -2.78 -2.23 -2.69
CA ALA A 348 -3.10 -1.19 -1.71
C ALA A 348 -4.59 -0.81 -1.73
N THR A 349 -5.15 -0.60 -2.92
CA THR A 349 -6.57 -0.24 -3.11
C THR A 349 -7.50 -1.36 -2.68
N CYS A 350 -7.24 -2.60 -3.10
CA CYS A 350 -8.09 -3.74 -2.73
C CYS A 350 -8.07 -3.99 -1.22
N TRP A 351 -6.89 -3.86 -0.60
CA TRP A 351 -6.72 -4.02 0.84
C TRP A 351 -7.39 -2.89 1.64
N ALA A 352 -7.28 -1.65 1.14
CA ALA A 352 -7.94 -0.51 1.75
C ALA A 352 -9.45 -0.70 1.79
N PHE A 353 -10.07 -1.06 0.66
CA PHE A 353 -11.51 -1.26 0.56
C PHE A 353 -12.00 -2.50 1.31
N SER A 354 -11.24 -3.61 1.30
CA SER A 354 -11.61 -4.81 2.06
C SER A 354 -11.70 -4.53 3.55
N ALA A 355 -10.85 -3.64 4.05
CA ALA A 355 -10.77 -3.33 5.47
C ALA A 355 -11.65 -2.14 5.90
N ALA A 356 -11.99 -1.22 4.99
CA ALA A 356 -12.90 -0.08 5.25
C ALA A 356 -14.32 -0.53 5.65
N ASP A 357 -14.75 -1.70 5.18
CA ASP A 357 -16.09 -2.24 5.46
C ASP A 357 -16.21 -3.00 6.79
N ILE A 358 -15.11 -3.26 7.51
CA ILE A 358 -15.08 -4.23 8.62
C ILE A 358 -15.62 -3.66 9.94
N ARG A 359 -15.51 -2.35 10.20
CA ARG A 359 -16.08 -1.55 11.30
C ARG A 359 -15.74 -0.07 11.02
N PRO A 360 -16.43 0.94 11.59
CA PRO A 360 -15.95 2.31 11.51
C PRO A 360 -14.50 2.34 12.05
N PRO A 361 -13.54 2.91 11.29
CA PRO A 361 -12.15 2.90 11.68
C PRO A 361 -12.00 3.50 13.08
N ARG A 362 -11.32 2.80 13.99
CA ARG A 362 -10.99 3.37 15.31
C ARG A 362 -10.05 4.55 15.05
N ALA A 363 -10.29 5.71 15.62
CA ALA A 363 -9.34 6.81 15.51
C ALA A 363 -8.09 6.46 16.34
N TYR A 364 -6.93 6.28 15.68
CA TYR A 364 -5.64 6.29 16.36
C TYR A 364 -5.00 7.68 16.26
N GLY A 365 -4.09 7.99 17.19
CA GLY A 365 -3.31 9.22 17.11
C GLY A 365 -2.33 9.21 15.94
N SER A 366 -2.17 10.36 15.28
CA SER A 366 -1.23 10.58 14.17
C SER A 366 0.24 10.26 14.46
N ALA A 367 0.59 10.05 15.74
CA ALA A 367 1.93 9.68 16.17
C ALA A 367 2.47 8.42 15.49
N ALA A 368 1.63 7.40 15.25
CA ALA A 368 2.08 6.17 14.59
C ALA A 368 2.54 6.43 13.14
N VAL A 369 1.82 7.26 12.40
CA VAL A 369 2.20 7.64 11.03
C VAL A 369 3.46 8.49 11.04
N ALA A 370 3.58 9.44 11.96
CA ALA A 370 4.78 10.27 12.09
C ALA A 370 6.01 9.45 12.46
N VAL A 371 5.89 8.48 13.37
CA VAL A 371 6.98 7.56 13.74
C VAL A 371 7.37 6.69 12.54
N SER A 372 6.40 6.13 11.81
CA SER A 372 6.71 5.32 10.62
C SER A 372 7.37 6.14 9.52
N LEU A 373 6.90 7.36 9.25
CA LEU A 373 7.52 8.25 8.27
C LEU A 373 8.93 8.67 8.70
N GLY A 374 9.11 9.01 9.99
CA GLY A 374 10.42 9.34 10.55
C GLY A 374 11.39 8.17 10.46
N ALA A 375 10.95 6.96 10.80
CA ALA A 375 11.74 5.74 10.67
C ALA A 375 12.10 5.46 9.20
N LEU A 376 11.15 5.59 8.27
CA LEU A 376 11.42 5.44 6.83
C LEU A 376 12.42 6.49 6.33
N THR A 377 12.29 7.75 6.74
CA THR A 377 13.24 8.82 6.39
C THR A 377 14.64 8.57 6.94
N LEU A 378 14.75 8.14 8.19
CA LEU A 378 16.03 7.79 8.80
C LEU A 378 16.66 6.58 8.10
N LEU A 379 15.87 5.56 7.79
CA LEU A 379 16.35 4.38 7.05
C LEU A 379 16.79 4.77 5.64
N LEU A 380 16.07 5.64 4.94
CA LEU A 380 16.48 6.14 3.62
C LEU A 380 17.78 6.95 3.67
N GLY A 381 17.97 7.76 4.71
CA GLY A 381 19.16 8.59 4.88
C GLY A 381 20.43 7.83 5.27
N VAL A 382 20.31 6.58 5.73
CA VAL A 382 21.46 5.72 6.08
C VAL A 382 21.94 4.87 4.89
N VAL A 383 21.16 4.77 3.82
CA VAL A 383 21.52 3.90 2.69
C VAL A 383 22.47 4.58 1.70
N SER A 384 23.55 3.88 1.34
CA SER A 384 24.64 4.38 0.50
C SER A 384 24.57 3.98 -0.98
N GLN A 385 23.64 3.11 -1.39
CA GLN A 385 23.56 2.58 -2.76
C GLN A 385 22.43 3.19 -3.60
N MET A 386 22.62 3.24 -4.93
CA MET A 386 21.60 3.66 -5.91
C MET A 386 20.42 2.67 -5.96
N GLY A 387 19.49 2.79 -5.01
CA GLY A 387 18.25 2.02 -5.00
C GLY A 387 17.17 2.57 -5.93
N LEU A 388 16.03 1.86 -5.99
CA LEU A 388 14.88 2.22 -6.83
C LEU A 388 14.43 3.68 -6.66
N ALA A 389 14.46 4.22 -5.45
CA ALA A 389 14.09 5.61 -5.18
C ALA A 389 14.99 6.62 -5.90
N ILE A 390 16.32 6.42 -5.85
CA ILE A 390 17.30 7.28 -6.53
C ILE A 390 17.22 7.10 -8.04
N ALA A 391 17.10 5.86 -8.52
CA ALA A 391 16.93 5.58 -9.94
C ALA A 391 15.64 6.21 -10.51
N SER A 392 14.55 6.16 -9.75
CA SER A 392 13.28 6.82 -10.08
C SER A 392 13.39 8.34 -10.11
N ALA A 393 14.08 8.96 -9.15
CA ALA A 393 14.30 10.41 -9.16
C ALA A 393 15.12 10.85 -10.38
N ARG A 394 16.23 10.15 -10.66
CA ARG A 394 17.08 10.44 -11.82
C ARG A 394 16.38 10.24 -13.17
N ALA A 395 15.40 9.34 -13.25
CA ALA A 395 14.58 9.18 -14.45
C ALA A 395 13.75 10.43 -14.81
N PHE A 396 13.57 11.35 -13.85
CA PHE A 396 12.97 12.68 -14.03
C PHE A 396 13.99 13.82 -13.96
N HIS A 397 15.29 13.52 -14.10
CA HIS A 397 16.38 14.48 -13.98
C HIS A 397 16.46 15.19 -12.62
N LEU A 398 15.97 14.55 -11.56
CA LEU A 398 16.07 15.04 -10.19
C LEU A 398 17.35 14.51 -9.53
N ASP A 399 17.99 15.34 -8.72
CA ASP A 399 19.20 14.98 -7.99
C ASP A 399 18.90 14.44 -6.58
N ASP A 400 19.95 14.05 -5.85
CA ASP A 400 19.82 13.55 -4.47
C ASP A 400 19.20 14.63 -3.55
N GLY A 401 19.51 15.90 -3.80
CA GLY A 401 18.98 17.02 -3.04
C GLY A 401 17.46 17.11 -3.06
N PHE A 402 16.81 16.73 -4.17
CA PHE A 402 15.35 16.62 -4.23
C PHE A 402 14.79 15.58 -3.25
N LEU A 403 15.47 14.44 -3.06
CA LEU A 403 15.04 13.39 -2.13
C LEU A 403 15.18 13.86 -0.69
N HIS A 404 16.31 14.49 -0.33
CA HIS A 404 16.51 15.08 1.00
C HIS A 404 15.48 16.18 1.30
N ALA A 405 15.19 17.06 0.33
CA ALA A 405 14.14 18.06 0.46
C ALA A 405 12.75 17.44 0.64
N THR A 406 12.41 16.43 -0.14
CA THR A 406 11.12 15.73 -0.03
C THR A 406 10.97 15.02 1.31
N ALA A 407 12.03 14.37 1.79
CA ALA A 407 12.08 13.70 3.08
C ALA A 407 11.94 14.70 4.24
N GLY A 408 12.66 15.83 4.18
CA GLY A 408 12.54 16.92 5.15
C GLY A 408 11.13 17.53 5.17
N PHE A 409 10.53 17.69 3.99
CA PHE A 409 9.16 18.18 3.85
C PHE A 409 8.13 17.24 4.49
N LEU A 410 8.11 15.96 4.12
CA LEU A 410 7.09 15.02 4.60
C LEU A 410 7.21 14.71 6.09
N SER A 411 8.43 14.50 6.60
CA SER A 411 8.67 14.23 8.01
C SER A 411 8.27 15.44 8.87
N THR A 412 8.69 16.64 8.49
CA THR A 412 8.31 17.88 9.18
C THR A 412 6.80 18.11 9.15
N LEU A 413 6.15 17.92 7.99
CA LEU A 413 4.70 18.09 7.87
C LEU A 413 3.95 17.09 8.76
N ALA A 414 4.43 15.86 8.90
CA ALA A 414 3.87 14.86 9.81
C ALA A 414 4.04 15.24 11.29
N ILE A 415 5.21 15.77 11.69
CA ILE A 415 5.43 16.26 13.06
C ILE A 415 4.55 17.49 13.34
N CYS A 416 4.46 18.43 12.39
CA CYS A 416 3.54 19.57 12.44
C CYS A 416 2.09 19.11 12.58
N TRP A 417 1.69 18.03 11.91
CA TRP A 417 0.37 17.46 12.06
C TRP A 417 0.13 16.91 13.48
N VAL A 418 1.07 16.13 14.03
CA VAL A 418 0.95 15.57 15.39
C VAL A 418 0.92 16.68 16.46
N MET A 419 1.84 17.64 16.36
CA MET A 419 2.06 18.66 17.38
C MET A 419 1.15 19.87 17.21
N GLY A 420 1.03 20.35 15.98
CA GLY A 420 0.34 21.58 15.60
C GLY A 420 -1.19 21.48 15.65
N VAL A 421 -1.75 20.26 15.57
CA VAL A 421 -3.18 20.01 15.86
C VAL A 421 -3.53 20.44 17.29
N ARG A 422 -2.65 20.21 18.26
CA ARG A 422 -2.92 20.52 19.67
C ARG A 422 -2.76 22.01 19.95
N ARG A 423 -1.66 22.61 19.47
CA ARG A 423 -1.35 24.03 19.67
C ARG A 423 -0.51 24.56 18.51
N PHE A 424 -0.84 25.75 17.99
CA PHE A 424 -0.17 26.34 16.84
C PHE A 424 1.36 26.47 17.02
N TRP A 425 1.81 27.02 18.15
CA TRP A 425 3.24 27.18 18.47
C TRP A 425 4.02 25.85 18.53
N LEU A 426 3.38 24.74 18.93
CA LEU A 426 4.03 23.42 18.89
C LEU A 426 4.28 22.96 17.45
N GLY A 427 3.46 23.38 16.49
CA GLY A 427 3.73 23.18 15.07
C GLY A 427 4.92 24.02 14.58
N LEU A 428 5.14 25.21 15.13
CA LEU A 428 6.35 25.99 14.81
C LEU A 428 7.61 25.32 15.36
N VAL A 429 7.55 24.78 16.58
CA VAL A 429 8.64 23.96 17.16
C VAL A 429 8.90 22.73 16.29
N ALA A 430 7.86 22.10 15.76
CA ALA A 430 7.99 20.93 14.89
C ALA A 430 8.83 21.20 13.63
N ILE A 431 8.80 22.42 13.09
CA ILE A 431 9.63 22.82 11.93
C ILE A 431 11.11 22.74 12.28
N VAL A 432 11.48 23.27 13.46
CA VAL A 432 12.86 23.24 13.96
C VAL A 432 13.29 21.80 14.25
N VAL A 433 12.41 21.01 14.86
CA VAL A 433 12.67 19.58 15.13
C VAL A 433 12.89 18.79 13.85
N GLY A 434 12.06 19.01 12.82
CA GLY A 434 12.21 18.34 11.53
C GLY A 434 13.54 18.66 10.84
N ALA A 435 13.93 19.94 10.82
CA ALA A 435 15.22 20.37 10.31
C ALA A 435 16.41 19.76 11.08
N ALA A 436 16.30 19.66 12.41
CA ALA A 436 17.32 19.04 13.26
C ALA A 436 17.41 17.52 13.01
N LEU A 437 16.28 16.83 12.83
CA LEU A 437 16.25 15.40 12.52
C LEU A 437 16.93 15.08 11.19
N GLY A 438 16.81 15.96 10.18
CA GLY A 438 17.59 15.85 8.95
C GLY A 438 19.10 15.86 9.22
N GLY A 439 19.57 16.78 10.07
CA GLY A 439 20.98 16.84 10.47
C GLY A 439 21.43 15.63 11.30
N VAL A 440 20.55 15.06 12.14
CA VAL A 440 20.83 13.79 12.84
C VAL A 440 20.95 12.64 11.85
N GLY A 441 20.09 12.58 10.82
CA GLY A 441 20.18 11.58 9.75
C GLY A 441 21.53 11.64 9.02
N GLU A 442 21.97 12.84 8.63
CA GLU A 442 23.29 13.06 8.02
C GLU A 442 24.43 12.66 8.97
N TRP A 443 24.32 13.00 10.26
CA TRP A 443 25.33 12.60 11.23
C TRP A 443 25.38 11.07 11.40
N LEU A 444 24.23 10.39 11.39
CA LEU A 444 24.16 8.92 11.50
C LEU A 444 24.80 8.21 10.29
N GLN A 445 24.95 8.86 9.13
CA GLN A 445 25.73 8.30 8.02
C GLN A 445 27.19 8.05 8.40
N SER A 446 27.74 8.80 9.37
CA SER A 446 29.09 8.56 9.90
C SER A 446 29.27 7.23 10.63
N LEU A 447 28.15 6.56 10.99
CA LEU A 447 28.19 5.18 11.49
C LEU A 447 28.41 4.16 10.36
N GLY A 448 28.28 4.59 9.11
CA GLY A 448 28.65 3.82 7.92
C GLY A 448 29.91 4.37 7.24
N ASN A 449 30.08 4.00 5.96
CA ASN A 449 31.24 4.42 5.15
C ASN A 449 31.03 5.74 4.40
N ARG A 450 30.09 6.60 4.82
CA ARG A 450 29.79 7.89 4.17
C ARG A 450 30.01 9.05 5.14
N SER A 451 30.66 10.11 4.68
CA SER A 451 30.83 11.34 5.47
C SER A 451 29.55 12.18 5.44
N PRO A 452 29.13 12.79 6.55
CA PRO A 452 27.99 13.71 6.55
C PRO A 452 28.17 14.85 5.53
N GLU A 453 27.12 15.14 4.75
CA GLU A 453 27.15 16.19 3.74
C GLU A 453 26.30 17.40 4.14
N MET A 454 26.93 18.57 4.32
CA MET A 454 26.20 19.80 4.70
C MET A 454 25.17 20.23 3.65
N ARG A 455 25.39 19.88 2.38
CA ARG A 455 24.45 20.15 1.29
C ARG A 455 23.15 19.37 1.50
N ASP A 456 23.23 18.11 1.91
CA ASP A 456 22.06 17.24 2.12
C ASP A 456 21.26 17.68 3.35
N TRP A 457 21.94 18.12 4.41
CA TRP A 457 21.28 18.79 5.52
C TRP A 457 20.56 20.08 5.10
N ALA A 458 21.20 20.92 4.27
CA ALA A 458 20.57 22.14 3.76
C ALA A 458 19.29 21.83 2.94
N ASN A 459 19.29 20.74 2.17
CA ASN A 459 18.11 20.28 1.46
C ASN A 459 16.98 19.84 2.43
N HIS A 460 17.31 19.14 3.52
CA HIS A 460 16.33 18.84 4.58
C HIS A 460 15.74 20.11 5.22
N ILE A 461 16.57 21.13 5.47
CA ILE A 461 16.11 22.43 5.99
C ILE A 461 15.13 23.07 5.00
N PHE A 462 15.47 23.09 3.71
CA PHE A 462 14.59 23.64 2.67
C PHE A 462 13.23 22.93 2.64
N GLY A 463 13.24 21.59 2.67
CA GLY A 463 12.01 20.79 2.78
C GLY A 463 11.18 21.12 4.02
N SER A 464 11.84 21.24 5.18
CA SER A 464 11.20 21.58 6.45
C SER A 464 10.57 22.98 6.42
N ALA A 465 11.21 23.95 5.77
CA ALA A 465 10.67 25.29 5.59
C ALA A 465 9.39 25.29 4.72
N LEU A 466 9.38 24.53 3.63
CA LEU A 466 8.19 24.34 2.79
C LEU A 466 7.03 23.72 3.59
N ALA A 467 7.33 22.73 4.44
CA ALA A 467 6.32 22.12 5.32
C ALA A 467 5.78 23.12 6.33
N GLY A 468 6.64 24.00 6.85
CA GLY A 468 6.26 25.12 7.70
C GLY A 468 5.29 26.08 7.02
N LEU A 469 5.55 26.44 5.76
CA LEU A 469 4.63 27.26 4.96
C LEU A 469 3.27 26.57 4.80
N THR A 470 3.25 25.29 4.43
CA THR A 470 2.00 24.51 4.32
C THR A 470 1.24 24.47 5.65
N PHE A 471 1.95 24.27 6.77
CA PHE A 471 1.35 24.27 8.10
C PHE A 471 0.72 25.62 8.47
N ILE A 472 1.46 26.72 8.27
CA ILE A 472 1.00 28.08 8.59
C ILE A 472 -0.24 28.43 7.77
N LEU A 473 -0.22 28.15 6.46
CA LEU A 473 -1.38 28.37 5.59
C LEU A 473 -2.58 27.52 6.02
N GLY A 474 -2.37 26.22 6.26
CA GLY A 474 -3.43 25.30 6.66
C GLY A 474 -4.10 25.71 7.98
N ARG A 475 -3.31 26.03 9.02
CA ARG A 475 -3.84 26.51 10.31
C ARG A 475 -4.43 27.91 10.22
N GLY A 476 -3.82 28.80 9.43
CA GLY A 476 -4.31 30.15 9.21
C GLY A 476 -5.73 30.16 8.65
N CYS A 477 -5.99 29.37 7.60
CA CYS A 477 -7.32 29.24 7.02
C CYS A 477 -8.35 28.74 8.06
N GLY A 478 -8.00 27.70 8.84
CA GLY A 478 -8.91 27.17 9.86
C GLY A 478 -9.22 28.16 10.99
N LEU A 479 -8.27 29.02 11.36
CA LEU A 479 -8.48 30.08 12.35
C LEU A 479 -9.44 31.16 11.82
N CYS A 480 -9.29 31.57 10.56
CA CYS A 480 -10.18 32.55 9.93
C CYS A 480 -11.64 32.05 9.87
N GLU A 481 -11.85 30.79 9.48
CA GLU A 481 -13.21 30.19 9.42
C GLU A 481 -13.87 30.10 10.81
N SER A 482 -13.08 29.79 11.85
CA SER A 482 -13.60 29.70 13.22
C SER A 482 -14.02 31.05 13.82
N HIS A 483 -13.55 32.15 13.25
CA HIS A 483 -13.89 33.51 13.66
C HIS A 483 -15.23 33.94 13.05
N GLU A 484 -15.48 33.62 11.78
CA GLU A 484 -16.75 33.89 11.10
C GLU A 484 -17.91 33.10 11.71
N SER A 485 -17.71 31.82 12.05
CA SER A 485 -18.76 31.01 12.67
C SER A 485 -19.20 31.56 14.03
N ARG A 486 -18.27 32.12 14.81
CA ARG A 486 -18.57 32.76 16.10
C ARG A 486 -19.27 34.12 15.98
N HIS A 487 -19.08 34.82 14.87
CA HIS A 487 -19.80 36.07 14.60
C HIS A 487 -21.24 35.83 14.13
N ASN A 488 -21.47 34.77 13.36
CA ASN A 488 -22.82 34.39 12.90
C ASN A 488 -23.67 33.71 14.00
N GLU A 489 -23.06 33.28 15.10
CA GLU A 489 -23.75 32.70 16.26
C GLU A 489 -24.13 33.74 17.34
N LYS A 490 -23.82 35.03 17.14
CA LYS A 490 -24.33 36.09 18.00
C LYS A 490 -25.65 36.63 17.42
N PRO A 491 -26.78 36.51 18.16
CA PRO A 491 -28.06 37.05 17.73
C PRO A 491 -28.08 38.59 17.67
#